data_AF-A0AAW2TIK5-F1
#
_entry.id   AF-A0AAW2TIK5-F1
#
_cell.length_a   1.000
_cell.length_b   1.000
_cell.length_c   1.000
_cell.angle_alpha   90.00
_cell.angle_beta   90.00
_cell.angle_gamma   90.00
#
_symmetry.space_group_name_H-M   'P 1'
#
loop_
_entity.id
_entity.type
_entity.pdbx_description
1 polymer ?
#
loop_
_entity_poly.entity_id
_entity_poly.type
_entity_poly.pdbx_seq_one_letter_code
_entity_poly.pdbx_strand_id
1 'polypeptide(L)' 'MHGVMGKLVNPSQNAFVPGRRISYNILLSQELFSCYNRRNVPPRCALKVDLRKAYDTLEWDFV' A
#
# COMPACT_ATOMS: atom_id res chain seq x y z
N MET A 1 17.31 -3.62 -14.64
CA MET A 1 16.49 -3.03 -13.55
C MET A 1 15.90 -4.04 -12.55
N HIS A 2 16.12 -5.36 -12.69
CA HIS A 2 15.47 -6.36 -11.81
C HIS A 2 16.19 -6.66 -10.48
N GLY A 3 17.45 -6.22 -10.29
CA GLY A 3 18.31 -6.71 -9.20
C GLY A 3 18.15 -6.03 -7.83
N VAL A 4 17.65 -4.79 -7.78
CA VAL A 4 17.58 -3.99 -6.54
C VAL A 4 16.15 -3.76 -6.05
N MET A 5 15.16 -3.72 -6.95
CA MET A 5 13.77 -3.45 -6.62
C MET A 5 13.25 -4.37 -5.51
N GLY A 6 13.49 -5.69 -5.62
CA GLY A 6 13.05 -6.66 -4.62
C GLY A 6 13.61 -6.48 -3.21
N LYS A 7 14.67 -5.67 -3.03
CA LYS A 7 15.23 -5.31 -1.72
C LYS A 7 14.69 -3.98 -1.17
N LEU A 8 14.21 -3.09 -2.06
CA LEU A 8 13.75 -1.74 -1.71
C LEU A 8 12.23 -1.65 -1.53
N VAL A 9 11.45 -2.41 -2.31
CA VAL A 9 9.99 -2.43 -2.16
C VAL A 9 9.53 -3.51 -1.19
N ASN A 10 8.69 -3.09 -0.24
CA ASN A 10 8.04 -3.98 0.71
C ASN A 10 7.15 -5.01 -0.01
N PRO A 11 7.01 -6.24 0.51
CA PRO A 11 6.08 -7.24 -0.03
C PRO A 11 4.64 -6.75 -0.23
N SER A 12 4.16 -5.83 0.61
CA SER A 12 2.82 -5.25 0.54
C SER A 12 2.67 -4.14 -0.53
N GLN A 13 3.76 -3.66 -1.15
CA GLN A 13 3.71 -2.66 -2.22
C GLN A 13 3.43 -3.32 -3.58
N ASN A 14 2.16 -3.49 -3.92
CA ASN A 14 1.76 -4.22 -5.14
C ASN A 14 1.70 -3.37 -6.42
N ALA A 15 1.59 -2.05 -6.31
CA ALA A 15 1.46 -1.18 -7.48
C ALA A 15 2.80 -1.04 -8.23
N PHE A 16 2.74 -1.00 -9.56
CA PHE A 16 3.89 -0.77 -10.46
C PHE A 16 5.07 -1.76 -10.32
N VAL A 17 4.86 -2.93 -9.70
CA VAL A 17 5.85 -4.00 -9.62
C VAL A 17 5.47 -5.15 -10.58
N PRO A 18 6.33 -5.53 -11.53
CA PRO A 18 6.07 -6.64 -12.43
C PRO A 18 5.71 -7.93 -11.67
N GLY A 19 4.68 -8.63 -12.13
CA GLY A 19 4.19 -9.86 -11.48
C GLY A 19 3.28 -9.65 -10.26
N ARG A 20 3.14 -8.43 -9.73
CA ARG A 20 2.15 -8.11 -8.69
C ARG A 20 0.85 -7.58 -9.31
N ARG A 21 -0.28 -7.95 -8.71
CA ARG A 21 -1.63 -7.61 -9.20
C ARG A 21 -2.37 -6.75 -8.19
N ILE A 22 -3.24 -5.86 -8.67
CA ILE A 22 -4.08 -5.01 -7.80
C ILE A 22 -5.01 -5.82 -6.88
N SER A 23 -5.40 -7.03 -7.29
CA SER A 23 -6.24 -7.94 -6.49
C SER A 23 -5.62 -8.29 -5.14
N TYR A 24 -4.29 -8.31 -5.01
CA TYR A 24 -3.62 -8.54 -3.73
C TYR A 24 -3.92 -7.42 -2.73
N ASN A 25 -3.98 -6.16 -3.16
CA ASN A 25 -4.35 -5.04 -2.29
C ASN A 25 -5.81 -5.12 -1.85
N ILE A 26 -6.71 -5.61 -2.72
CA ILE A 26 -8.13 -5.80 -2.40
C ILE A 26 -8.27 -6.86 -1.31
N LEU A 27 -7.61 -8.02 -1.47
CA LEU A 27 -7.64 -9.10 -0.49
C LEU A 27 -7.05 -8.64 0.86
N LEU A 28 -5.87 -7.99 0.83
CA LEU A 28 -5.23 -7.46 2.03
C LEU A 28 -6.15 -6.46 2.76
N SER A 29 -6.84 -5.60 2.01
CA SER A 29 -7.80 -4.66 2.61
C SER A 29 -8.96 -5.41 3.27
N GLN A 30 -9.56 -6.40 2.60
CA GLN A 30 -10.63 -7.21 3.19
C GLN A 30 -10.19 -7.90 4.49
N GLU A 31 -8.97 -8.42 4.55
CA GLU A 31 -8.40 -9.03 5.76
C GLU A 31 -8.22 -8.01 6.88
N LEU A 32 -7.60 -6.86 6.59
CA LEU A 32 -7.40 -5.76 7.55
C LEU A 32 -8.72 -5.25 8.12
N PHE A 33 -9.76 -5.17 7.29
CA PHE A 33 -11.08 -4.68 7.68
C PHE A 33 -12.05 -5.77 8.17
N SER A 34 -11.66 -7.05 8.14
CA SER A 34 -12.53 -8.20 8.43
C SER A 34 -13.23 -8.12 9.79
N CYS A 35 -12.60 -7.48 10.77
CA CYS A 35 -13.10 -7.38 12.14
C CYS A 35 -13.75 -6.02 12.46
N TYR A 36 -13.79 -5.08 11.53
CA TYR A 36 -14.36 -3.75 11.76
C TYR A 36 -15.87 -3.78 12.00
N ASN A 37 -16.56 -4.79 11.45
CA ASN A 37 -18.00 -4.97 11.64
C ASN A 37 -18.38 -5.69 12.96
N ARG A 38 -17.39 -6.10 13.77
CA ARG A 38 -17.64 -6.83 15.02
C ARG A 38 -17.94 -5.87 16.17
N ARG A 39 -18.95 -6.19 16.99
CA ARG A 39 -19.26 -5.48 18.23
C ARG A 39 -18.30 -5.90 19.36
N ASN A 40 -18.14 -5.06 20.38
CA ASN A 40 -17.32 -5.31 21.58
C ASN A 40 -15.84 -5.59 21.29
N VAL A 41 -15.24 -4.76 20.44
CA VAL A 41 -13.83 -4.85 20.07
C VAL A 41 -13.12 -3.55 20.47
N PRO A 42 -11.78 -3.58 20.69
CA PRO A 42 -11.03 -2.36 20.99
C PRO A 42 -11.28 -1.28 19.93
N PRO A 43 -11.22 0.01 20.29
CA PRO A 43 -11.30 1.10 19.32
C PRO A 43 -10.29 0.93 18.18
N ARG A 44 -10.72 1.22 16.95
CA ARG A 44 -9.90 1.07 15.74
C ARG A 44 -10.12 2.26 14.83
N CYS A 45 -9.10 2.61 14.05
CA CYS A 45 -9.23 3.56 12.95
C CYS A 45 -8.39 3.08 11.78
N ALA A 46 -8.77 3.51 10.58
CA ALA A 46 -7.97 3.35 9.40
C ALA A 46 -7.67 4.72 8.79
N LEU A 47 -6.42 4.90 8.41
CA LEU A 47 -5.95 6.10 7.75
C LEU A 47 -5.73 5.77 6.28
N LYS A 48 -6.42 6.50 5.40
CA LYS A 48 -6.16 6.49 3.96
C LYS A 48 -5.36 7.75 3.62
N VAL A 49 -4.11 7.57 3.22
CA VAL A 49 -3.24 8.65 2.73
C VAL A 49 -3.21 8.60 1.21
N ASP A 50 -3.42 9.75 0.56
CA ASP A 50 -3.34 9.91 -0.88
C ASP A 50 -2.49 11.15 -1.20
N LEU A 51 -1.61 11.03 -2.20
CA LEU A 51 -0.70 12.10 -2.58
C LEU A 51 -1.24 12.84 -3.79
N ARG A 52 -1.52 14.14 -3.63
CA ARG A 52 -1.91 15.01 -4.74
C ARG A 52 -0.74 15.16 -5.70
N LYS A 53 -0.93 14.79 -6.96
CA LYS A 53 0.04 14.98 -8.06
C LYS A 53 1.45 14.49 -7.66
N ALA A 54 1.55 13.26 -7.17
CA ALA A 54 2.77 12.71 -6.58
C ALA A 54 4.04 13.01 -7.39
N TYR A 55 4.00 12.83 -8.72
CA TYR A 55 5.14 13.11 -9.60
C TYR A 55 5.48 14.59 -9.77
N ASP A 56 4.51 15.50 -9.70
CA ASP A 56 4.75 16.95 -9.77
C ASP A 56 5.38 17.46 -8.46
N THR A 57 5.17 16.74 -7.35
CA THR A 57 5.59 17.14 -5.99
C THR A 57 6.88 16.48 -5.51
N LEU A 58 7.52 15.65 -6.34
CA LEU A 58 8.80 15.05 -5.98
C LEU A 58 9.91 16.10 -5.96
N GLU A 59 10.76 16.03 -4.93
CA GLU A 59 12.05 16.71 -4.95
C GLU A 59 13.00 15.88 -5.83
N TRP A 60 13.20 16.31 -7.08
CA TRP A 60 13.97 15.54 -8.05
C TRP A 60 15.46 15.41 -7.70
N ASP A 61 16.03 16.41 -7.03
CA ASP A 61 17.45 16.39 -6.63
C ASP A 61 17.74 15.34 -5.54
N PHE A 62 16.72 14.86 -4.84
CA PHE A 62 16.84 13.79 -3.85
C PHE A 62 16.85 12.38 -4.46
N VAL A 63 16.21 12.19 -5.62
CA VAL A 63 15.94 10.88 -6.26
C VAL A 63 17.08 10.46 -7.17
#